data_AF-F4QL70-F1
#
_entry.id   AF-F4QL70-F1
#
_cell.length_a   1.000
_cell.length_b   1.000
_cell.length_c   1.000
_cell.angle_alpha   90.00
_cell.angle_beta   90.00
_cell.angle_gamma   90.00
#
_symmetry.space_group_name_H-M   'P 1'
#
loop_
_entity.id
_entity.type
_entity.pdbx_description
1 polymer ?
#
loop_
_entity_poly.entity_id
_entity_poly.type
_entity_poly.pdbx_seq_one_letter_code
_entity_poly.pdbx_strand_id
1 'polypeptide(L)'
;MLVFVVPAFTEELVFRGVLPAKGESARPVLWLGVGVAAFTGWHVIEALTFLPQARLFLEPRFLACAAMLGTACAVMRYRTGSLWPGVLFHGLVVVIWQGLCGGPSSLELMR
;
A
#
# COMPACT_ATOMS: atom_id res chain seq x y z
N MET A 1 7.08 8.80 12.05
CA MET A 1 5.76 8.86 12.74
C MET A 1 4.64 9.13 11.75
N LEU A 2 4.70 10.21 10.97
CA LEU A 2 3.67 10.51 9.95
C LEU A 2 3.43 9.34 8.98
N VAL A 3 4.51 8.70 8.49
CA VAL A 3 4.45 7.52 7.58
C VAL A 3 3.52 6.40 8.08
N PHE A 4 3.46 6.17 9.39
CA PHE A 4 2.59 5.12 9.96
C PHE A 4 1.11 5.50 9.96
N VAL A 5 0.79 6.80 9.95
CA VAL A 5 -0.58 7.32 9.85
C VAL A 5 -0.96 7.48 8.38
N VAL A 6 -0.11 8.18 7.63
CA VAL A 6 -0.20 8.42 6.19
C VAL A 6 1.20 8.19 5.58
N PRO A 7 1.39 7.20 4.71
CA PRO A 7 0.33 6.38 4.08
C PRO A 7 -0.17 5.18 4.90
N ALA A 8 0.65 4.57 5.76
CA ALA A 8 0.46 3.16 6.11
C ALA A 8 -0.91 2.82 6.72
N PHE A 9 -1.32 3.45 7.83
CA PHE A 9 -2.62 3.13 8.45
C PHE A 9 -3.80 3.45 7.51
N THR A 10 -3.77 4.61 6.87
CA THR A 10 -4.87 5.07 6.02
C THR A 10 -5.05 4.17 4.80
N GLU A 11 -3.96 3.82 4.12
CA GLU A 11 -4.03 2.94 2.94
C GLU A 11 -4.39 1.51 3.32
N GLU A 12 -3.85 0.96 4.41
CA GLU A 12 -4.26 -0.36 4.88
C GLU A 12 -5.74 -0.38 5.27
N LEU A 13 -6.25 0.67 5.91
CA LEU A 13 -7.68 0.78 6.22
C LEU A 13 -8.54 0.76 4.96
N VAL A 14 -8.19 1.57 3.95
CA VAL A 14 -8.98 1.69 2.71
C VAL A 14 -8.92 0.41 1.86
N PHE A 15 -7.72 -0.14 1.64
CA PHE A 15 -7.55 -1.25 0.69
C PHE A 15 -7.66 -2.64 1.32
N ARG A 16 -7.38 -2.76 2.63
CA ARG A 16 -7.35 -4.05 3.35
C ARG A 16 -8.48 -4.16 4.38
N GLY A 17 -9.09 -3.05 4.81
CA GLY A 17 -10.21 -3.06 5.74
C GLY A 17 -11.39 -3.91 5.27
N VAL A 18 -11.66 -3.89 3.96
CA VAL A 18 -12.77 -4.62 3.32
C VAL A 18 -12.40 -6.05 2.87
N LEU A 19 -11.13 -6.45 2.99
CA LEU A 19 -10.72 -7.79 2.55
C LEU A 19 -11.17 -8.86 3.57
N PRO A 20 -11.65 -10.02 3.09
CA PRO A 20 -12.03 -11.12 3.96
C PRO A 20 -10.80 -11.71 4.67
N ALA A 21 -10.98 -12.04 5.95
CA ALA A 21 -10.04 -12.88 6.69
C ALA A 21 -10.16 -14.36 6.24
N LYS A 22 -9.21 -15.18 6.70
CA LYS A 22 -9.21 -16.62 6.49
C LYS A 22 -10.52 -17.24 6.98
N GLY A 23 -11.22 -17.92 6.07
CA GLY A 23 -12.51 -18.56 6.33
C GLY A 23 -13.74 -17.71 6.03
N GLU A 24 -13.59 -16.41 5.76
CA GLU A 24 -14.72 -15.50 5.51
C GLU A 24 -15.16 -15.45 4.04
N SER A 25 -14.42 -16.09 3.12
CA SER A 25 -14.75 -16.10 1.70
C SER A 25 -14.35 -17.42 1.04
N ALA A 26 -15.20 -17.90 0.13
CA ALA A 26 -14.91 -19.05 -0.74
C ALA A 26 -13.91 -18.73 -1.86
N ARG A 27 -13.63 -17.44 -2.11
CA ARG A 27 -12.75 -16.98 -3.20
C ARG A 27 -11.67 -16.01 -2.66
N PRO A 28 -10.83 -16.42 -1.70
CA PRO A 28 -9.87 -15.52 -1.07
C PRO A 28 -8.89 -14.93 -2.09
N VAL A 29 -8.37 -15.74 -3.01
CA VAL A 29 -7.40 -15.30 -4.03
C VAL A 29 -7.93 -14.16 -4.90
N LEU A 30 -9.23 -14.20 -5.26
CA LEU A 30 -9.85 -13.13 -6.03
C LEU A 30 -9.86 -11.81 -5.25
N TRP A 31 -10.28 -11.84 -3.98
CA TRP A 31 -10.31 -10.65 -3.14
C TRP A 31 -8.92 -10.08 -2.87
N LEU A 32 -7.93 -10.94 -2.61
CA LEU A 32 -6.53 -10.49 -2.48
C LEU A 32 -6.06 -9.83 -3.78
N GLY A 33 -6.33 -10.44 -4.94
CA GLY A 33 -5.97 -9.88 -6.24
C GLY A 33 -6.62 -8.51 -6.50
N VAL A 34 -7.92 -8.38 -6.21
CA VAL A 34 -8.65 -7.10 -6.33
C VAL A 34 -8.05 -6.03 -5.40
N GLY A 35 -7.78 -6.37 -4.14
CA GLY A 35 -7.18 -5.43 -3.18
C GLY A 35 -5.79 -4.96 -3.60
N VAL A 36 -4.96 -5.87 -4.13
CA VAL A 36 -3.61 -5.53 -4.65
C VAL A 36 -3.70 -4.67 -5.91
N ALA A 37 -4.62 -4.99 -6.82
CA ALA A 37 -4.83 -4.20 -8.03
C ALA A 37 -5.36 -2.79 -7.71
N ALA A 38 -6.32 -2.68 -6.79
CA ALA A 38 -6.86 -1.40 -6.33
C ALA A 38 -5.77 -0.54 -5.66
N PHE A 39 -4.96 -1.13 -4.79
CA PHE A 39 -3.84 -0.45 -4.14
C PHE A 39 -2.79 0.05 -5.15
N THR A 40 -2.35 -0.82 -6.06
CA THR A 40 -1.35 -0.46 -7.07
C THR A 40 -1.90 0.59 -8.04
N GLY A 41 -3.15 0.43 -8.47
CA GLY A 41 -3.83 1.37 -9.35
C GLY A 41 -4.09 2.72 -8.70
N TRP A 42 -4.27 2.77 -7.38
CA TRP A 42 -4.44 4.02 -6.65
C TRP A 42 -3.24 4.95 -6.83
N HIS A 43 -2.01 4.45 -6.82
CA HIS A 43 -0.83 5.30 -7.03
C HIS A 43 -0.79 5.91 -8.44
N VAL A 44 -1.32 5.22 -9.45
CA VAL A 44 -1.48 5.78 -10.80
C VAL A 44 -2.52 6.90 -10.79
N ILE A 45 -3.69 6.64 -10.17
CA ILE A 45 -4.76 7.65 -10.06
C ILE A 45 -4.23 8.88 -9.31
N GLU A 46 -3.56 8.67 -8.19
CA GLU A 46 -2.97 9.69 -7.34
C GLU A 46 -2.01 10.58 -8.13
N ALA A 47 -1.06 9.99 -8.86
CA ALA A 47 -0.11 10.74 -9.67
C ALA A 47 -0.72 11.47 -10.87
N LEU A 48 -1.87 11.00 -11.39
CA LEU A 48 -2.56 11.65 -12.50
C LEU A 48 -3.58 12.70 -12.08
N THR A 49 -3.96 12.75 -10.80
CA THR A 49 -5.08 13.60 -10.34
C THR A 49 -4.74 14.43 -9.09
N PHE A 50 -4.33 13.80 -7.99
CA PHE A 50 -4.20 14.46 -6.69
C PHE A 50 -2.77 14.95 -6.40
N LEU A 51 -1.76 14.22 -6.88
CA LEU A 51 -0.33 14.50 -6.68
C LEU A 51 0.41 14.47 -8.03
N PRO A 52 0.19 15.44 -8.93
CA PRO A 52 0.81 15.46 -10.25
C PRO A 52 2.36 15.50 -10.24
N GLN A 53 2.96 15.88 -9.12
CA GLN A 53 4.42 15.87 -8.92
C GLN A 53 4.96 14.47 -8.59
N ALA A 54 4.11 13.54 -8.16
CA ALA A 54 4.47 12.15 -7.84
C ALA A 54 4.65 11.28 -9.10
N ARG A 55 5.31 11.77 -10.15
CA ARG A 55 5.51 11.02 -11.41
C ARG A 55 6.22 9.68 -11.21
N LEU A 56 7.02 9.56 -10.17
CA LEU A 56 7.64 8.30 -9.73
C LEU A 56 6.61 7.18 -9.56
N PHE A 57 5.37 7.49 -9.19
CA PHE A 57 4.33 6.49 -8.99
C PHE A 57 3.84 5.84 -10.29
N LEU A 58 4.15 6.45 -11.44
CA LEU A 58 3.88 5.89 -12.76
C LEU A 58 5.01 4.98 -13.25
N GLU A 59 6.16 4.98 -12.59
CA GLU A 59 7.31 4.17 -12.98
C GLU A 59 6.99 2.67 -12.78
N PRO A 60 7.19 1.80 -13.79
CA PRO A 60 6.88 0.38 -13.68
C PRO A 60 7.57 -0.31 -12.50
N ARG A 61 8.78 0.14 -12.16
CA ARG A 61 9.56 -0.37 -11.02
C ARG A 61 8.89 -0.04 -9.69
N PHE A 62 8.37 1.18 -9.55
CA PHE A 62 7.63 1.58 -8.37
C PHE A 62 6.33 0.76 -8.25
N LEU A 63 5.57 0.64 -9.33
CA LEU A 63 4.32 -0.14 -9.35
C LEU A 63 4.56 -1.62 -9.03
N ALA A 64 5.66 -2.20 -9.49
CA ALA A 64 6.05 -3.56 -9.12
C ALA A 64 6.34 -3.68 -7.60
N CYS A 65 7.11 -2.75 -7.04
CA CYS A 65 7.38 -2.70 -5.60
C CYS A 65 6.08 -2.50 -4.79
N ALA A 66 5.20 -1.59 -5.22
CA ALA A 66 3.91 -1.36 -4.59
C ALA A 66 3.02 -2.60 -4.65
N ALA A 67 2.95 -3.30 -5.79
CA ALA A 67 2.21 -4.55 -5.91
C ALA A 67 2.77 -5.64 -4.98
N MET A 68 4.10 -5.75 -4.84
CA MET A 68 4.74 -6.68 -3.91
C MET A 68 4.42 -6.36 -2.45
N LEU A 69 4.55 -5.09 -2.05
CA LEU A 69 4.20 -4.61 -0.72
C LEU A 69 2.72 -4.86 -0.42
N GLY A 70 1.85 -4.46 -1.34
CA GLY A 70 0.42 -4.65 -1.23
C GLY A 70 0.00 -6.12 -1.14
N THR A 71 0.72 -7.02 -1.82
CA THR A 71 0.51 -8.48 -1.73
C THR A 71 0.90 -8.98 -0.35
N ALA A 72 2.06 -8.58 0.18
CA ALA A 72 2.49 -8.96 1.52
C ALA A 72 1.48 -8.51 2.59
N CYS A 73 1.03 -7.25 2.53
CA CYS A 73 0.01 -6.72 3.44
C CYS A 73 -1.33 -7.46 3.31
N ALA A 74 -1.79 -7.73 2.08
CA ALA A 74 -3.04 -8.48 1.86
C ALA A 74 -2.97 -9.91 2.43
N VAL A 75 -1.82 -10.60 2.30
CA VAL A 75 -1.61 -11.92 2.90
C VAL A 75 -1.59 -11.84 4.43
N MET A 76 -0.97 -10.81 5.02
CA MET A 76 -1.00 -10.59 6.46
C MET A 76 -2.43 -10.35 6.97
N ARG A 77 -3.21 -9.49 6.30
CA ARG A 77 -4.62 -9.23 6.62
C ARG A 77 -5.47 -10.49 6.52
N TYR A 78 -5.27 -11.28 5.47
CA TYR A 78 -5.99 -12.55 5.29
C TYR A 78 -5.67 -13.55 6.41
N ARG A 79 -4.38 -13.73 6.75
CA ARG A 79 -3.96 -14.72 7.75
C ARG A 79 -4.33 -14.35 9.18
N THR A 80 -4.28 -13.06 9.52
CA THR A 80 -4.40 -12.60 10.92
C THR A 80 -5.75 -12.00 11.26
N GLY A 81 -6.55 -11.61 10.26
CA GLY A 81 -7.76 -10.82 10.49
C GLY A 81 -7.50 -9.35 10.85
N SER A 82 -6.25 -9.00 11.20
CA SER A 82 -5.86 -7.69 11.72
C SER A 82 -5.21 -6.83 10.64
N LEU A 83 -5.41 -5.51 10.73
CA LEU A 83 -4.71 -4.54 9.90
C LEU A 83 -3.30 -4.24 10.43
N TRP A 84 -3.09 -4.34 11.74
CA TRP A 84 -1.86 -3.89 12.40
C TRP A 84 -0.56 -4.52 11.87
N PRO A 85 -0.50 -5.83 11.57
CA PRO A 85 0.70 -6.40 10.96
C PRO A 85 1.05 -5.74 9.62
N GLY A 86 0.03 -5.47 8.78
CA GLY A 86 0.19 -4.75 7.52
C GLY A 86 0.62 -3.32 7.73
N VAL A 87 -0.02 -2.58 8.65
CA VAL A 87 0.33 -1.18 8.96
C VAL A 87 1.78 -1.03 9.41
N LEU A 88 2.23 -1.91 10.31
CA LEU A 88 3.62 -1.88 10.81
C LEU A 88 4.62 -2.25 9.72
N PHE A 89 4.32 -3.29 8.94
CA PHE A 89 5.19 -3.73 7.85
C PHE A 89 5.29 -2.69 6.73
N HIS A 90 4.14 -2.18 6.27
CA HIS A 90 4.04 -1.11 5.30
C HIS A 90 4.81 0.13 5.76
N GLY A 91 4.51 0.63 6.95
CA GLY A 91 5.17 1.81 7.49
C GLY A 91 6.69 1.63 7.59
N LEU A 92 7.16 0.44 8.01
CA LEU A 92 8.58 0.12 8.05
C LEU A 92 9.23 0.13 6.66
N VAL A 93 8.59 -0.49 5.66
CA VAL A 93 9.11 -0.50 4.28
C VAL A 93 9.22 0.92 3.73
N VAL A 94 8.23 1.78 3.96
CA VAL A 94 8.26 3.17 3.49
C VAL A 94 9.32 3.98 4.24
N VAL A 95 9.48 3.78 5.55
CA VAL A 95 10.56 4.42 6.33
C VAL A 95 11.94 4.02 5.80
N ILE A 96 12.15 2.74 5.51
CA ILE A 96 13.41 2.24 4.94
C ILE A 96 13.63 2.85 3.55
N TRP A 97 12.60 2.86 2.71
CA TRP A 97 12.69 3.41 1.36
C TRP A 97 13.06 4.90 1.37
N GLN A 98 12.39 5.70 2.20
CA GLN A 98 12.66 7.14 2.34
C GLN A 98 14.03 7.42 2.98
N GLY A 99 14.40 6.66 4.01
CA GLY A 99 15.63 6.92 4.76
C GLY A 99 16.90 6.38 4.11
N LEU A 100 16.84 5.24 3.42
CA LEU A 100 18.03 4.49 2.98
C LEU A 100 18.08 4.26 1.47
N CYS A 101 16.95 4.36 0.76
CA CYS A 101 16.87 4.04 -0.68
C CYS A 101 16.54 5.25 -1.55
N GLY A 102 16.54 6.46 -0.99
CA GLY A 102 16.33 7.71 -1.73
C GLY A 102 14.88 7.96 -2.15
N GLY A 103 13.90 7.34 -1.48
CA GLY A 103 12.49 7.65 -1.69
C GLY A 103 12.11 9.05 -1.20
N PRO A 104 11.25 9.79 -1.92
CA PRO A 104 10.83 11.12 -1.48
C PRO A 104 9.92 11.03 -0.25
N SER A 105 10.02 12.02 0.61
CA SER A 105 9.06 12.25 1.69
C SER A 105 7.70 12.69 1.14
N SER A 106 6.64 12.51 1.92
CA SER A 106 5.30 12.99 1.55
C SER A 106 5.28 14.50 1.33
N LEU A 107 6.12 15.27 2.05
CA LEU A 107 6.23 16.71 1.89
C LEU A 107 6.88 17.10 0.55
N GLU A 108 7.84 16.31 0.06
CA GLU A 108 8.47 16.55 -1.24
C GLU A 108 7.52 16.20 -2.39
N LEU A 109 6.67 15.19 -2.23
CA LEU A 109 5.64 14.83 -3.23
C LEU A 109 4.52 15.88 -3.36
N MET A 110 4.33 16.73 -2.34
CA MET A 110 3.32 17.79 -2.30
C MET A 110 3.82 19.16 -2.79
N ARG A 111 5.12 19.30 -3.07
CA ARG A 111 5.75 20.53 -3.57
C ARG A 111 5.90 20.50 -5.08
#